data_AF-A0A8C1P7H1-F1
#
_entry.id   AF-A0A8C1P7H1-F1
#
_cell.length_a   1.000
_cell.length_b   1.000
_cell.length_c   1.000
_cell.angle_alpha   90.00
_cell.angle_beta   90.00
_cell.angle_gamma   90.00
#
_symmetry.space_group_name_H-M   'P 1'
#
loop_
_entity.id
_entity.type
_entity.pdbx_description
1 polymer ?
#
loop_
_entity_poly.entity_id
_entity_poly.type
_entity_poly.pdbx_seq_one_letter_code
_entity_poly.pdbx_strand_id
1 'polypeptide(L)'
;MTARVCCSLISALLCLSVFWNTRDAEGAARVSTKKPGSCPKPVGAGVCAEMCSGDSSCPKKQKCCSNGCGHQCMAPYQEKPGMCPSKNLKIGVCAELCSCDSNCPNNQKCCSNGCGHQCMPPHTAEKPGSCPKPVGAGLCAEMCSGDSSCPNNQKCCSNGCGRQCMPPYTEKPGVCPRTPLRIKGVCDEFCSHDGDCPNDQKCCSNGCGHQCTALPKEKPGVCPMTLAGVRGPCEELCVNDFDCPKNEKCCSSICGGRLCTPAS
;
A
#
# COMPACT_ATOMS: atom_id res chain seq x y z
N MET A 1 45.98 53.55 36.00
CA MET A 1 45.99 52.60 34.86
C MET A 1 44.60 52.01 34.73
N THR A 2 43.74 52.76 34.04
CA THR A 2 42.28 52.63 33.98
C THR A 2 41.87 52.31 32.54
N ALA A 3 42.36 51.19 32.01
CA ALA A 3 42.11 50.81 30.60
C ALA A 3 42.12 49.30 30.31
N ARG A 4 42.07 48.42 31.33
CA ARG A 4 42.12 46.95 31.12
C ARG A 4 40.92 46.16 31.64
N VAL A 5 39.95 46.80 32.29
CA VAL A 5 38.75 46.13 32.84
C VAL A 5 37.49 46.41 32.01
N CYS A 6 37.50 47.40 31.11
CA CYS A 6 36.35 47.71 30.25
C CYS A 6 36.24 46.84 28.98
N CYS A 7 37.31 46.20 28.50
CA CYS A 7 37.25 45.34 27.31
C CYS A 7 36.61 43.96 27.57
N SER A 8 36.58 43.52 28.83
CA SER A 8 36.10 42.16 29.15
C SER A 8 34.59 42.07 29.33
N LEU A 9 33.92 43.17 29.68
CA LEU A 9 32.45 43.21 29.84
C LEU A 9 31.71 43.45 28.52
N ILE A 10 32.32 44.18 27.58
CA ILE A 10 31.75 44.42 26.24
C ILE A 10 31.79 43.15 25.39
N SER A 11 32.85 42.33 25.53
CA SER A 11 32.96 41.06 24.80
C SER A 11 31.96 40.01 25.27
N ALA A 12 31.52 40.04 26.54
CA ALA A 12 30.51 39.12 27.05
C ALA A 12 29.07 39.50 26.61
N LEU A 13 28.76 40.80 26.53
CA LEU A 13 27.47 41.29 26.05
C LEU A 13 27.28 41.11 24.54
N LEU A 14 28.34 41.26 23.74
CA LEU A 14 28.28 41.00 22.30
C LEU A 14 28.07 39.50 22.00
N CYS A 15 28.71 38.59 22.75
CA CYS A 15 28.46 37.15 22.60
C CYS A 15 27.02 36.75 22.93
N LEU A 16 26.39 37.33 23.95
CA LEU A 16 24.99 37.05 24.29
C LEU A 16 24.01 37.61 23.24
N SER A 17 24.35 38.73 22.60
CA SER A 17 23.54 39.27 21.50
C SER A 17 23.62 38.42 20.23
N VAL A 18 24.77 37.81 19.92
CA VAL A 18 24.91 36.88 18.78
C VAL A 18 24.22 35.55 19.07
N PHE A 19 24.24 35.05 20.32
CA PHE A 19 23.53 33.82 20.72
C PHE A 19 22.00 33.96 20.72
N TRP A 20 21.45 35.16 20.91
CA TRP A 20 20.01 35.40 20.77
C TRP A 20 19.57 35.64 19.31
N ASN A 21 20.50 35.98 18.41
CA ASN A 21 20.18 36.25 16.99
C ASN A 21 20.36 35.03 16.06
N THR A 22 20.80 33.87 16.55
CA THR A 22 20.89 32.63 15.74
C THR A 22 19.96 31.52 16.21
N ARG A 23 18.96 31.86 17.03
CA ARG A 23 17.98 30.90 17.56
C ARG A 23 16.61 31.03 16.88
N ASP A 24 16.57 31.37 15.60
CA ASP A 24 15.38 31.30 14.74
C ASP A 24 15.77 30.97 13.30
N ALA A 25 16.44 29.83 13.11
CA ALA A 25 16.54 29.18 11.80
C ALA A 25 16.60 27.66 11.96
N GLU A 26 15.89 27.10 12.94
CA GLU A 26 15.33 25.77 12.73
C GLU A 26 14.22 25.96 11.70
N GLY A 27 14.62 25.85 10.43
CA GLY A 27 13.74 25.34 9.39
C GLY A 27 13.23 24.00 9.86
N ALA A 28 12.20 24.04 10.71
CA ALA A 28 11.32 22.93 10.94
C ALA A 28 10.83 22.57 9.55
N ALA A 29 11.45 21.55 8.96
CA ALA A 29 10.82 20.74 7.95
C ALA A 29 9.52 20.29 8.61
N ARG A 30 8.47 21.11 8.43
CA ARG A 30 7.12 20.80 8.89
C ARG A 30 6.83 19.49 8.18
N VAL A 31 6.91 18.40 8.92
CA VAL A 31 6.35 17.12 8.52
C VAL A 31 4.93 17.48 8.13
N SER A 32 4.65 17.51 6.84
CA SER A 32 3.36 17.91 6.31
C SER A 32 2.39 16.81 6.69
N THR A 33 1.75 16.97 7.86
CA THR A 33 0.72 16.08 8.35
C THR A 33 -0.45 16.18 7.40
N LYS A 34 -0.48 15.28 6.42
CA LYS A 34 -1.55 15.20 5.42
C LYS A 34 -2.85 14.90 6.17
N LYS A 35 -3.75 15.88 6.25
CA LYS A 35 -5.06 15.68 6.86
C LYS A 35 -5.89 14.73 5.98
N PRO A 36 -6.73 13.86 6.57
CA PRO A 36 -7.57 12.94 5.81
C PRO A 36 -8.53 13.64 4.84
N GLY A 37 -8.91 12.94 3.76
CA GLY A 37 -9.78 13.44 2.70
C GLY A 37 -9.05 14.11 1.54
N SER A 38 -9.80 14.41 0.48
CA SER A 38 -9.30 14.94 -0.80
C SER A 38 -9.69 16.41 -0.98
N CYS A 39 -8.84 17.15 -1.70
CA CYS A 39 -9.11 18.54 -2.09
C CYS A 39 -10.09 18.58 -3.26
N PRO A 40 -11.11 19.46 -3.23
CA PRO A 40 -11.97 19.66 -4.40
C PRO A 40 -11.15 20.18 -5.59
N LYS A 41 -11.53 19.81 -6.81
CA LYS A 41 -10.90 20.37 -8.02
C LYS A 41 -11.28 21.84 -8.16
N PRO A 42 -10.34 22.73 -8.53
CA PRO A 42 -10.64 24.13 -8.75
C PRO A 42 -11.54 24.31 -9.98
N VAL A 43 -12.59 25.13 -9.84
CA VAL A 43 -13.45 25.54 -10.94
C VAL A 43 -12.97 26.90 -11.42
N GLY A 44 -12.20 26.90 -12.52
CA GLY A 44 -11.56 28.12 -13.05
C GLY A 44 -10.30 28.54 -12.28
N ALA A 45 -9.83 29.76 -12.56
CA ALA A 45 -8.67 30.35 -11.90
C ALA A 45 -9.12 31.20 -10.70
N GLY A 46 -8.78 30.75 -9.49
CA GLY A 46 -8.96 31.51 -8.26
C GLY A 46 -7.95 32.64 -8.11
N VAL A 47 -8.01 33.33 -6.96
CA VAL A 47 -7.07 34.40 -6.63
C VAL A 47 -5.65 33.81 -6.49
N CYS A 48 -4.69 34.42 -7.18
CA CYS A 48 -3.27 34.08 -7.15
C CYS A 48 -2.60 34.52 -5.84
N ALA A 49 -3.04 33.95 -4.73
CA ALA A 49 -2.52 34.21 -3.40
C ALA A 49 -2.26 32.90 -2.65
N GLU A 50 -1.11 32.82 -1.99
CA GLU A 50 -0.71 31.69 -1.15
C GLU A 50 -1.21 31.93 0.28
N MET A 51 -2.46 31.54 0.56
CA MET A 51 -3.07 31.71 1.89
C MET A 51 -2.70 30.58 2.86
N CYS A 52 -2.09 29.51 2.36
CA CYS A 52 -1.60 28.39 3.15
C CYS A 52 -0.43 27.69 2.42
N SER A 53 0.50 27.09 3.17
CA SER A 53 1.63 26.33 2.60
C SER A 53 1.53 24.81 2.80
N GLY A 54 0.41 24.36 3.36
CA GLY A 54 0.16 22.96 3.69
C GLY A 54 -0.99 22.80 4.68
N ASP A 55 -1.49 21.58 4.84
CA ASP A 55 -2.69 21.28 5.65
C ASP A 55 -2.57 21.77 7.10
N SER A 56 -1.35 21.75 7.66
CA SER A 56 -1.07 22.23 9.01
C SER A 56 -1.29 23.73 9.19
N SER A 57 -1.24 24.51 8.11
CA SER A 57 -1.54 25.95 8.12
C SER A 57 -3.03 26.25 8.21
N CYS A 58 -3.88 25.26 7.94
CA CYS A 58 -5.33 25.43 7.89
C CYS A 58 -6.01 25.06 9.21
N PRO A 59 -7.04 25.80 9.65
CA PRO A 59 -7.73 25.50 10.89
C PRO A 59 -8.55 24.21 10.80
N LYS A 60 -8.77 23.56 11.95
CA LYS A 60 -9.62 22.36 12.08
C LYS A 60 -9.20 21.26 11.08
N LYS A 61 -10.17 20.62 10.43
CA LYS A 61 -9.97 19.56 9.43
C LYS A 61 -9.78 20.10 8.00
N GLN A 62 -9.63 21.41 7.80
CA GLN A 62 -9.43 21.97 6.46
C GLN A 62 -8.06 21.61 5.90
N LYS A 63 -8.02 21.38 4.59
CA LYS A 63 -6.81 21.10 3.82
C LYS A 63 -6.38 22.34 3.05
N CYS A 64 -5.09 22.46 2.80
CA CYS A 64 -4.56 23.49 1.92
C CYS A 64 -4.70 23.00 0.48
N CYS A 65 -5.61 23.60 -0.26
CA CYS A 65 -6.00 23.12 -1.60
C CYS A 65 -5.71 24.20 -2.64
N SER A 66 -5.30 23.76 -3.84
CA SER A 66 -5.15 24.67 -4.96
C SER A 66 -6.52 25.21 -5.38
N ASN A 67 -6.61 26.52 -5.56
CA ASN A 67 -7.79 27.19 -6.11
C ASN A 67 -7.67 27.46 -7.62
N GLY A 68 -6.67 26.87 -8.29
CA GLY A 68 -6.40 27.09 -9.72
C GLY A 68 -5.37 28.18 -10.01
N CYS A 69 -4.95 28.98 -9.03
CA CYS A 69 -3.79 29.86 -9.17
C CYS A 69 -2.87 29.87 -7.94
N GLY A 70 -3.44 29.97 -6.74
CA GLY A 70 -2.72 29.85 -5.46
C GLY A 70 -3.30 28.73 -4.60
N HIS A 71 -3.17 28.88 -3.28
CA HIS A 71 -3.67 27.91 -2.30
C HIS A 71 -4.53 28.57 -1.24
N GLN A 72 -5.62 27.89 -0.88
CA GLN A 72 -6.53 28.32 0.17
C GLN A 72 -6.99 27.13 1.01
N CYS A 73 -7.31 27.40 2.28
CA CYS A 73 -7.88 26.40 3.16
C CYS A 73 -9.32 26.06 2.76
N MET A 74 -9.57 24.79 2.42
CA MET A 74 -10.87 24.29 1.99
C MET A 74 -11.29 23.07 2.81
N ALA A 75 -12.59 22.85 2.93
CA ALA A 75 -13.12 21.64 3.55
C ALA A 75 -12.83 20.41 2.66
N PRO A 76 -12.19 19.35 3.18
CA PRO A 76 -11.97 18.14 2.40
C PRO A 76 -13.26 17.36 2.19
N TYR A 77 -13.35 16.64 1.09
CA TYR A 77 -14.40 15.64 0.86
C TYR A 77 -13.85 14.22 1.02
N GLN A 78 -14.74 13.26 1.24
CA GLN A 78 -14.40 11.84 1.22
C GLN A 78 -14.68 11.29 -0.18
N GLU A 79 -13.68 10.64 -0.79
CA GLU A 79 -13.87 9.96 -2.06
C GLU A 79 -14.86 8.80 -1.90
N LYS A 80 -15.76 8.66 -2.87
CA LYS A 80 -16.70 7.53 -2.84
C LYS A 80 -16.01 6.27 -3.35
N PRO A 81 -16.34 5.08 -2.81
CA PRO A 81 -15.77 3.82 -3.26
C PRO A 81 -16.00 3.54 -4.75
N GLY A 82 -15.10 2.77 -5.36
CA GLY A 82 -15.15 2.36 -6.76
C GLY A 82 -14.36 3.28 -7.70
N MET A 83 -14.32 2.93 -8.98
CA MET A 83 -13.56 3.65 -10.01
C MET A 83 -14.48 4.24 -11.07
N CYS A 84 -14.00 5.26 -11.78
CA CYS A 84 -14.69 5.76 -12.96
C CYS A 84 -14.65 4.74 -14.11
N PRO A 85 -15.72 4.61 -14.91
CA PRO A 85 -15.74 3.76 -16.09
C PRO A 85 -14.60 4.12 -17.05
N SER A 86 -13.83 3.12 -17.49
CA SER A 86 -12.80 3.31 -18.50
C SER A 86 -13.40 3.25 -19.91
N LYS A 87 -13.19 4.33 -20.68
CA LYS A 87 -13.13 4.37 -22.15
C LYS A 87 -14.36 3.85 -22.95
N ASN A 88 -15.58 4.11 -22.49
CA ASN A 88 -16.76 4.03 -23.37
C ASN A 88 -17.73 5.19 -23.16
N LEU A 89 -17.19 6.40 -22.97
CA LEU A 89 -18.03 7.58 -22.99
C LEU A 89 -18.14 8.05 -24.43
N LYS A 90 -19.24 7.62 -25.07
CA LYS A 90 -19.98 8.47 -26.01
C LYS A 90 -19.83 9.90 -25.51
N ILE A 91 -19.30 10.79 -26.35
CA ILE A 91 -19.07 12.21 -26.04
C ILE A 91 -20.27 12.69 -25.22
N GLY A 92 -20.06 12.83 -23.91
CA GLY A 92 -21.08 13.33 -23.01
C GLY A 92 -21.30 14.82 -23.29
N VAL A 93 -22.17 15.46 -22.53
CA VAL A 93 -22.21 16.92 -22.56
C VAL A 93 -20.83 17.44 -22.14
N CYS A 94 -20.19 18.26 -22.98
CA CYS A 94 -18.93 18.93 -22.64
C CYS A 94 -19.21 20.06 -21.65
N ALA A 95 -19.47 19.67 -20.41
CA ALA A 95 -19.76 20.56 -19.30
C ALA A 95 -19.17 19.99 -18.00
N GLU A 96 -18.82 20.90 -17.10
CA GLU A 96 -18.40 20.58 -15.73
C GLU A 96 -19.64 20.46 -14.85
N LEU A 97 -20.29 19.29 -14.85
CA LEU A 97 -21.49 19.02 -14.04
C LEU A 97 -21.17 18.64 -12.59
N CYS A 98 -19.93 18.27 -12.31
CA CYS A 98 -19.43 17.97 -10.98
C CYS A 98 -17.95 18.32 -10.88
N SER A 99 -17.47 18.66 -9.68
CA SER A 99 -16.03 18.90 -9.42
C SER A 99 -15.40 17.80 -8.56
N CYS A 100 -16.21 17.10 -7.78
CA CYS A 100 -15.80 16.02 -6.88
C CYS A 100 -16.98 15.07 -6.61
N ASP A 101 -16.68 13.89 -6.05
CA ASP A 101 -17.67 12.84 -5.78
C ASP A 101 -18.81 13.31 -4.87
N SER A 102 -18.56 14.26 -3.96
CA SER A 102 -19.58 14.82 -3.07
C SER A 102 -20.63 15.67 -3.78
N ASN A 103 -20.37 16.15 -5.00
CA ASN A 103 -21.41 16.82 -5.80
C ASN A 103 -22.43 15.84 -6.38
N CYS A 104 -22.10 14.55 -6.43
CA CYS A 104 -22.93 13.54 -7.06
C CYS A 104 -23.89 12.89 -6.06
N PRO A 105 -25.12 12.52 -6.47
CA PRO A 105 -26.06 11.81 -5.61
C PRO A 105 -25.61 10.36 -5.36
N ASN A 106 -26.09 9.75 -4.27
CA ASN A 106 -25.86 8.35 -3.93
C ASN A 106 -24.38 7.96 -3.98
N ASN A 107 -24.05 6.79 -4.53
CA ASN A 107 -22.68 6.29 -4.68
C ASN A 107 -22.01 6.74 -5.99
N GLN A 108 -22.62 7.64 -6.77
CA GLN A 108 -22.05 8.08 -8.05
C GLN A 108 -20.77 8.89 -7.85
N LYS A 109 -19.80 8.67 -8.74
CA LYS A 109 -18.51 9.35 -8.77
C LYS A 109 -18.49 10.43 -9.83
N CYS A 110 -17.70 11.46 -9.60
CA CYS A 110 -17.49 12.52 -10.56
C CYS A 110 -16.39 12.11 -11.56
N CYS A 111 -16.81 11.74 -12.76
CA CYS A 111 -15.96 11.10 -13.74
C CYS A 111 -15.80 11.96 -14.99
N SER A 112 -14.58 11.96 -15.57
CA SER A 112 -14.35 12.65 -16.82
C SER A 112 -15.03 11.93 -17.98
N ASN A 113 -15.69 12.68 -18.84
CA ASN A 113 -16.32 12.18 -20.08
C ASN A 113 -15.51 12.51 -21.35
N GLY A 114 -14.27 12.95 -21.19
CA GLY A 114 -13.37 13.32 -22.29
C GLY A 114 -13.29 14.82 -22.56
N CYS A 115 -14.32 15.60 -22.24
CA CYS A 115 -14.32 17.07 -22.41
C CYS A 115 -14.90 17.85 -21.21
N GLY A 116 -15.46 17.15 -20.23
CA GLY A 116 -15.94 17.69 -18.97
C GLY A 116 -16.03 16.61 -17.90
N HIS A 117 -16.87 16.84 -16.89
CA HIS A 117 -17.10 15.90 -15.79
C HIS A 117 -18.59 15.71 -15.54
N GLN A 118 -18.99 14.47 -15.30
CA GLN A 118 -20.38 14.13 -14.99
C GLN A 118 -20.45 13.05 -13.92
N CYS A 119 -21.56 13.01 -13.19
CA CYS A 119 -21.82 11.98 -12.21
C CYS A 119 -22.13 10.66 -12.91
N MET A 120 -21.37 9.62 -12.57
CA MET A 120 -21.51 8.28 -13.15
C MET A 120 -21.57 7.23 -12.05
N PRO A 121 -22.32 6.14 -12.25
CA PRO A 121 -22.25 5.01 -11.34
C PRO A 121 -20.80 4.49 -11.25
N PRO A 122 -20.32 4.19 -10.03
CA PRO A 122 -18.97 3.67 -9.85
C PRO A 122 -18.89 2.26 -10.44
N HIS A 123 -17.77 1.93 -11.07
CA HIS A 123 -17.42 0.55 -11.37
C HIS A 123 -16.70 -0.05 -10.15
N THR A 124 -17.22 -1.16 -9.63
CA THR A 124 -16.50 -1.97 -8.64
C THR A 124 -15.37 -2.70 -9.36
N ALA A 125 -14.15 -2.26 -9.04
CA ALA A 125 -12.94 -2.56 -9.79
C ALA A 125 -12.39 -3.97 -9.60
N GLU A 126 -12.71 -4.63 -8.48
CA GLU A 126 -12.07 -5.89 -8.13
C GLU A 126 -13.11 -6.95 -7.85
N LYS A 127 -13.23 -7.90 -8.77
CA LYS A 127 -13.92 -9.15 -8.47
C LYS A 127 -13.00 -10.01 -7.59
N PRO A 128 -13.53 -10.80 -6.65
CA PRO A 128 -12.72 -11.66 -5.79
C PRO A 128 -11.81 -12.62 -6.58
N GLY A 129 -10.68 -12.97 -5.98
CA GLY A 129 -9.68 -13.90 -6.53
C GLY A 129 -8.52 -13.23 -7.26
N SER A 130 -7.54 -14.04 -7.63
CA SER A 130 -6.28 -13.65 -8.27
C SER A 130 -6.27 -13.99 -9.75
N CYS A 131 -5.49 -13.21 -10.52
CA CYS A 131 -5.23 -13.48 -11.92
C CYS A 131 -4.14 -14.55 -12.09
N PRO A 132 -4.34 -15.54 -12.97
CA PRO A 132 -3.29 -16.52 -13.30
C PRO A 132 -2.05 -15.79 -13.82
N LYS A 133 -0.86 -16.30 -13.46
CA LYS A 133 0.39 -15.78 -14.02
C LYS A 133 0.46 -16.13 -15.51
N PRO A 134 0.82 -15.19 -16.38
CA PRO A 134 0.92 -15.47 -17.81
C PRO A 134 2.10 -16.40 -18.10
N VAL A 135 1.84 -17.48 -18.84
CA VAL A 135 2.87 -18.37 -19.39
C VAL A 135 3.27 -17.81 -20.76
N GLY A 136 4.32 -17.00 -20.78
CA GLY A 136 4.77 -16.30 -21.98
C GLY A 136 3.94 -15.06 -22.32
N ALA A 137 4.11 -14.56 -23.56
CA ALA A 137 3.37 -13.41 -24.06
C ALA A 137 2.22 -13.86 -24.96
N GLY A 138 0.99 -13.59 -24.53
CA GLY A 138 -0.22 -13.74 -25.33
C GLY A 138 -0.36 -12.61 -26.37
N LEU A 139 -1.53 -12.56 -27.01
CA LEU A 139 -1.83 -11.50 -27.98
C LEU A 139 -1.74 -10.11 -27.31
N CYS A 140 -1.03 -9.19 -27.96
CA CYS A 140 -0.87 -7.79 -27.56
C CYS A 140 -2.14 -6.98 -27.86
N ALA A 141 -3.26 -7.38 -27.27
CA ALA A 141 -4.55 -6.74 -27.42
C ALA A 141 -5.14 -6.42 -26.05
N GLU A 142 -5.70 -5.22 -25.89
CA GLU A 142 -6.44 -4.82 -24.69
C GLU A 142 -7.92 -5.18 -24.87
N MET A 143 -8.27 -6.45 -24.62
CA MET A 143 -9.66 -6.92 -24.75
C MET A 143 -10.55 -6.50 -23.57
N CYS A 144 -9.95 -6.06 -22.46
CA CYS A 144 -10.64 -5.55 -21.29
C CYS A 144 -9.81 -4.45 -20.62
N SER A 145 -10.46 -3.53 -19.91
CA SER A 145 -9.80 -2.44 -19.17
C SER A 145 -9.82 -2.62 -17.65
N GLY A 146 -10.57 -3.60 -17.15
CA GLY A 146 -10.74 -3.92 -15.73
C GLY A 146 -11.75 -5.03 -15.54
N ASP A 147 -11.87 -5.58 -14.34
CA ASP A 147 -12.72 -6.75 -14.07
C ASP A 147 -14.18 -6.52 -14.49
N SER A 148 -14.68 -5.29 -14.33
CA SER A 148 -16.05 -4.93 -14.73
C SER A 148 -16.30 -5.02 -16.25
N SER A 149 -15.26 -4.98 -17.08
CA SER A 149 -15.38 -5.19 -18.52
C SER A 149 -15.65 -6.66 -18.87
N CYS A 150 -15.39 -7.57 -17.93
CA CYS A 150 -15.50 -9.00 -18.16
C CYS A 150 -16.86 -9.54 -17.69
N PRO A 151 -17.45 -10.52 -18.40
CA PRO A 151 -18.71 -11.13 -17.99
C PRO A 151 -18.54 -11.97 -16.72
N ASN A 152 -19.65 -12.21 -16.02
CA ASN A 152 -19.70 -13.07 -14.83
C ASN A 152 -18.63 -12.68 -13.79
N ASN A 153 -17.98 -13.69 -13.17
CA ASN A 153 -16.92 -13.50 -12.19
C ASN A 153 -15.51 -13.44 -12.81
N GLN A 154 -15.38 -13.26 -14.13
CA GLN A 154 -14.05 -13.19 -14.77
C GLN A 154 -13.32 -11.89 -14.45
N LYS A 155 -12.01 -11.97 -14.27
CA LYS A 155 -11.11 -10.83 -14.04
C LYS A 155 -10.42 -10.42 -15.33
N CYS A 156 -10.07 -9.15 -15.42
CA CYS A 156 -9.28 -8.62 -16.54
C CYS A 156 -7.79 -8.79 -16.25
N CYS A 157 -7.22 -9.89 -16.74
CA CYS A 157 -5.88 -10.31 -16.40
C CYS A 157 -4.89 -9.99 -17.52
N SER A 158 -3.64 -9.69 -17.15
CA SER A 158 -2.57 -9.57 -18.14
C SER A 158 -2.21 -10.95 -18.68
N ASN A 159 -2.09 -11.03 -20.00
CA ASN A 159 -1.62 -12.24 -20.69
C ASN A 159 -0.12 -12.16 -21.04
N GLY A 160 0.63 -11.26 -20.42
CA GLY A 160 2.06 -11.04 -20.69
C GLY A 160 2.36 -10.00 -21.77
N CYS A 161 1.38 -9.60 -22.60
CA CYS A 161 1.52 -8.45 -23.50
C CYS A 161 0.35 -7.48 -23.40
N GLY A 162 -0.88 -7.97 -23.53
CA GLY A 162 -2.11 -7.20 -23.39
C GLY A 162 -2.94 -7.66 -22.19
N ARG A 163 -4.27 -7.55 -22.31
CA ARG A 163 -5.24 -7.96 -21.29
C ARG A 163 -6.41 -8.72 -21.88
N GLN A 164 -6.87 -9.72 -21.15
CA GLN A 164 -8.03 -10.53 -21.51
C GLN A 164 -8.81 -10.98 -20.28
N CYS A 165 -10.09 -11.30 -20.48
CA CYS A 165 -10.94 -11.82 -19.42
C CYS A 165 -10.60 -13.27 -19.12
N MET A 166 -10.22 -13.56 -17.87
CA MET A 166 -9.85 -14.91 -17.41
C MET A 166 -10.62 -15.27 -16.13
N PRO A 167 -10.94 -16.56 -15.93
CA PRO A 167 -11.49 -17.00 -14.66
C PRO A 167 -10.46 -16.74 -13.54
N PRO A 168 -10.87 -16.16 -12.39
CA PRO A 168 -9.99 -16.00 -11.25
C PRO A 168 -9.76 -17.34 -10.54
N TYR A 169 -8.66 -17.44 -9.80
CA TYR A 169 -8.42 -18.51 -8.84
C TYR A 169 -8.27 -17.96 -7.42
N THR A 170 -8.43 -18.81 -6.42
CA THR A 170 -8.19 -18.45 -5.01
C THR A 170 -6.78 -18.85 -4.63
N GLU A 171 -5.99 -17.89 -4.14
CA GLU A 171 -4.68 -18.20 -3.55
C GLU A 171 -4.88 -18.99 -2.26
N LYS A 172 -4.17 -20.11 -2.15
CA LYS A 172 -4.22 -20.94 -0.95
C LYS A 172 -3.25 -20.39 0.10
N PRO A 173 -3.59 -20.45 1.39
CA PRO A 173 -2.74 -19.96 2.46
C PRO A 173 -1.41 -20.73 2.55
N GLY A 174 -0.38 -20.06 3.07
CA GLY A 174 0.96 -20.61 3.27
C GLY A 174 1.98 -20.13 2.24
N VAL A 175 3.26 -20.37 2.54
CA VAL A 175 4.42 -19.91 1.75
C VAL A 175 5.16 -21.12 1.19
N CYS A 176 5.46 -21.09 -0.12
CA CYS A 176 6.23 -22.15 -0.75
C CYS A 176 7.61 -22.32 -0.10
N PRO A 177 8.09 -23.57 0.09
CA PRO A 177 9.41 -23.81 0.63
C PRO A 177 10.47 -23.22 -0.30
N ARG A 178 11.56 -22.70 0.26
CA ARG A 178 12.71 -22.26 -0.54
C ARG A 178 13.40 -23.49 -1.09
N THR A 179 13.46 -23.61 -2.42
CA THR A 179 14.20 -24.68 -3.08
C THR A 179 15.70 -24.43 -2.98
N PRO A 180 16.48 -25.39 -2.43
CA PRO A 180 17.93 -25.28 -2.39
C PRO A 180 18.50 -25.19 -3.81
N LEU A 181 19.38 -24.23 -4.08
CA LEU A 181 19.96 -23.94 -5.40
C LEU A 181 20.61 -25.14 -6.11
N ARG A 182 20.93 -26.22 -5.38
CA ARG A 182 21.61 -27.43 -5.90
C ARG A 182 20.69 -28.61 -6.21
N ILE A 183 19.40 -28.56 -5.85
CA ILE A 183 18.44 -29.63 -6.13
C ILE A 183 17.41 -29.07 -7.10
N LYS A 184 17.54 -29.47 -8.38
CA LYS A 184 16.52 -29.19 -9.39
C LYS A 184 15.59 -30.41 -9.47
N GLY A 185 14.32 -30.19 -9.21
CA GLY A 185 13.27 -31.16 -9.52
C GLY A 185 13.11 -31.34 -11.04
N VAL A 186 12.10 -32.11 -11.43
CA VAL A 186 11.74 -32.28 -12.85
C VAL A 186 11.37 -30.92 -13.44
N CYS A 187 11.97 -30.59 -14.58
CA CYS A 187 11.74 -29.36 -15.34
C CYS A 187 10.43 -29.44 -16.13
N ASP A 188 9.32 -29.60 -15.42
CA ASP A 188 7.99 -29.66 -16.01
C ASP A 188 7.02 -28.78 -15.21
N GLU A 189 6.02 -28.27 -15.91
CA GLU A 189 5.03 -27.32 -15.39
C GLU A 189 3.74 -28.06 -15.04
N PHE A 190 3.75 -28.80 -13.92
CA PHE A 190 2.59 -29.58 -13.48
C PHE A 190 1.43 -28.72 -12.95
N CYS A 191 1.71 -27.46 -12.63
CA CYS A 191 0.71 -26.47 -12.21
C CYS A 191 1.19 -25.07 -12.60
N SER A 192 0.27 -24.13 -12.80
CA SER A 192 0.56 -22.72 -13.04
C SER A 192 0.15 -21.84 -11.85
N HIS A 193 -0.85 -22.26 -11.09
CA HIS A 193 -1.31 -21.59 -9.88
C HIS A 193 -1.93 -22.56 -8.87
N ASP A 194 -2.16 -22.08 -7.64
CA ASP A 194 -2.71 -22.88 -6.54
C ASP A 194 -4.05 -23.54 -6.88
N GLY A 195 -4.85 -22.92 -7.76
CA GLY A 195 -6.12 -23.47 -8.24
C GLY A 195 -6.00 -24.76 -9.06
N ASP A 196 -4.82 -25.07 -9.63
CA ASP A 196 -4.60 -26.31 -10.39
C ASP A 196 -4.35 -27.49 -9.46
N CYS A 197 -3.97 -27.20 -8.21
CA CYS A 197 -3.58 -28.20 -7.25
C CYS A 197 -4.79 -28.69 -6.45
N PRO A 198 -4.86 -29.98 -6.08
CA PRO A 198 -5.92 -30.50 -5.23
C PRO A 198 -5.75 -30.03 -3.77
N ASN A 199 -6.84 -30.02 -3.01
CA ASN A 199 -6.86 -29.73 -1.56
C ASN A 199 -6.15 -28.42 -1.20
N ASP A 200 -5.37 -28.39 -0.11
CA ASP A 200 -4.61 -27.23 0.36
C ASP A 200 -3.19 -27.13 -0.25
N GLN A 201 -2.90 -27.88 -1.32
CA GLN A 201 -1.57 -27.86 -1.95
C GLN A 201 -1.38 -26.59 -2.78
N LYS A 202 -0.20 -25.98 -2.68
CA LYS A 202 0.17 -24.80 -3.47
C LYS A 202 1.02 -25.18 -4.68
N CYS A 203 0.94 -24.36 -5.71
CA CYS A 203 1.81 -24.50 -6.86
C CYS A 203 3.17 -23.86 -6.57
N CYS A 204 4.18 -24.68 -6.30
CA CYS A 204 5.49 -24.22 -5.85
C CYS A 204 6.57 -24.58 -6.86
N SER A 205 7.56 -23.69 -7.02
CA SER A 205 8.72 -23.99 -7.84
C SER A 205 9.55 -25.10 -7.20
N ASN A 206 9.94 -26.10 -7.99
CA ASN A 206 10.85 -27.17 -7.59
C ASN A 206 12.31 -26.89 -8.00
N GLY A 207 12.63 -25.63 -8.35
CA GLY A 207 13.95 -25.19 -8.81
C GLY A 207 14.16 -25.29 -10.32
N CYS A 208 13.24 -25.90 -11.07
CA CYS A 208 13.25 -25.86 -12.53
C CYS A 208 11.86 -25.57 -13.14
N GLY A 209 10.84 -26.31 -12.71
CA GLY A 209 9.43 -26.06 -13.06
C GLY A 209 8.59 -25.82 -11.82
N HIS A 210 7.32 -26.22 -11.87
CA HIS A 210 6.37 -26.09 -10.76
C HIS A 210 5.62 -27.39 -10.51
N GLN A 211 5.36 -27.67 -9.23
CA GLN A 211 4.61 -28.84 -8.81
C GLN A 211 3.72 -28.52 -7.60
N CYS A 212 2.61 -29.24 -7.51
CA CYS A 212 1.73 -29.17 -6.37
C CYS A 212 2.44 -29.71 -5.13
N THR A 213 2.61 -28.84 -4.13
CA THR A 213 3.32 -29.12 -2.90
C THR A 213 2.36 -28.96 -1.74
N ALA A 214 2.19 -30.03 -0.96
CA ALA A 214 1.52 -29.94 0.33
C ALA A 214 2.40 -29.13 1.27
N LEU A 215 1.91 -27.95 1.65
CA LEU A 215 2.60 -27.16 2.65
C LEU A 215 2.30 -27.71 4.04
N PRO A 216 3.30 -27.74 4.92
CA PRO A 216 3.02 -27.99 6.31
C PRO A 216 2.14 -26.82 6.81
N LYS A 217 0.98 -27.16 7.38
CA LYS A 217 0.07 -26.17 7.96
C LYS A 217 0.74 -25.58 9.19
N GLU A 218 0.65 -24.25 9.38
CA GLU A 218 1.10 -23.62 10.62
C GLU A 218 0.58 -24.43 11.81
N LYS A 219 1.48 -24.76 12.72
CA LYS A 219 1.08 -25.53 13.89
C LYS A 219 0.17 -24.65 14.74
N PRO A 220 -1.02 -25.15 15.10
CA PRO A 220 -1.98 -24.38 15.88
C PRO A 220 -1.41 -24.03 17.26
N GLY A 221 -1.91 -22.92 17.82
CA GLY A 221 -1.50 -22.36 19.11
C GLY A 221 -0.45 -21.26 18.98
N VAL A 222 -0.12 -20.64 20.10
CA VAL A 222 0.86 -19.54 20.19
C VAL A 222 2.02 -19.95 21.09
N CYS A 223 3.15 -19.24 20.97
CA CYS A 223 4.24 -19.41 21.92
C CYS A 223 3.76 -19.03 23.33
N PRO A 224 4.12 -19.82 24.36
CA PRO A 224 3.73 -19.52 25.74
C PRO A 224 4.27 -18.15 26.15
N MET A 225 3.35 -17.25 26.52
CA MET A 225 3.68 -15.90 27.01
C MET A 225 3.90 -15.97 28.52
N THR A 226 5.08 -16.39 28.95
CA THR A 226 5.51 -16.33 30.36
C THR A 226 6.19 -14.99 30.65
N LEU A 227 5.96 -14.42 31.85
CA LEU A 227 6.57 -13.14 32.29
C LEU A 227 8.12 -13.16 32.23
N ALA A 228 8.71 -14.35 32.32
CA ALA A 228 10.16 -14.56 32.22
C ALA A 228 10.62 -14.99 30.81
N GLY A 229 9.71 -15.25 29.86
CA GLY A 229 9.97 -15.90 28.57
C GLY A 229 10.19 -17.42 28.67
N VAL A 230 10.44 -18.09 27.54
CA VAL A 230 10.62 -19.54 27.48
C VAL A 230 12.00 -19.96 27.96
N ARG A 231 12.08 -20.68 29.09
CA ARG A 231 13.35 -21.16 29.65
C ARG A 231 13.98 -22.20 28.73
N GLY A 232 15.18 -21.93 28.23
CA GLY A 232 15.93 -22.84 27.37
C GLY A 232 17.28 -22.28 26.93
N PRO A 233 17.98 -22.99 26.04
CA PRO A 233 19.30 -22.57 25.56
C PRO A 233 19.23 -21.31 24.71
N CYS A 234 20.32 -20.55 24.72
CA CYS A 234 20.47 -19.29 23.96
C CYS A 234 20.96 -19.53 22.53
N GLU A 235 20.63 -20.68 21.97
CA GLU A 235 21.07 -21.14 20.64
C GLU A 235 19.86 -21.23 19.71
N GLU A 236 20.09 -21.09 18.40
CA GLU A 236 19.06 -21.21 17.37
C GLU A 236 18.83 -22.68 17.03
N LEU A 237 17.98 -23.37 17.81
CA LEU A 237 17.66 -24.79 17.59
C LEU A 237 16.57 -25.00 16.52
N CYS A 238 15.83 -23.95 16.19
CA CYS A 238 14.80 -23.95 15.15
C CYS A 238 14.72 -22.56 14.51
N VAL A 239 14.35 -22.50 13.24
CA VAL A 239 14.12 -21.25 12.51
C VAL A 239 12.62 -20.95 12.45
N ASN A 240 11.79 -21.98 12.32
CA ASN A 240 10.34 -21.89 12.24
C ASN A 240 9.66 -23.14 12.85
N ASP A 241 8.34 -23.09 13.01
CA ASP A 241 7.53 -24.16 13.63
C ASP A 241 7.70 -25.53 12.95
N PHE A 242 8.07 -25.57 11.67
CA PHE A 242 8.21 -26.80 10.91
C PHE A 242 9.50 -27.56 11.23
N ASP A 243 10.50 -26.90 11.81
CA ASP A 243 11.72 -27.55 12.29
C ASP A 243 11.45 -28.37 13.56
N CYS A 244 10.38 -28.05 14.27
CA CYS A 244 10.03 -28.67 15.53
C CYS A 244 9.23 -29.98 15.33
N PRO A 245 9.34 -30.96 16.24
CA PRO A 245 8.54 -32.17 16.16
C PRO A 245 7.07 -31.91 16.56
N LYS A 246 6.16 -32.79 16.13
CA LYS A 246 4.75 -32.83 16.56
C LYS A 246 4.07 -31.45 16.45
N ASN A 247 3.37 -31.01 17.51
CA ASN A 247 2.67 -29.72 17.58
C ASN A 247 3.48 -28.64 18.32
N GLU A 248 4.80 -28.81 18.45
CA GLU A 248 5.67 -27.80 19.08
C GLU A 248 5.96 -26.66 18.11
N LYS A 249 5.92 -25.43 18.62
CA LYS A 249 6.23 -24.19 17.90
C LYS A 249 7.66 -23.75 18.20
N CYS A 250 8.27 -23.07 17.24
CA CYS A 250 9.59 -22.51 17.38
C CYS A 250 9.50 -21.14 18.07
N CYS A 251 9.85 -21.11 19.35
CA CYS A 251 9.61 -19.96 20.22
C CYS A 251 10.92 -19.33 20.67
N SER A 252 10.90 -18.01 20.84
CA SER A 252 12.05 -17.26 21.35
C SER A 252 12.27 -17.57 22.83
N SER A 253 13.52 -17.89 23.16
CA SER A 253 13.98 -18.06 24.53
C SER A 253 14.25 -16.71 25.19
N ILE A 254 14.33 -16.71 26.52
CA ILE A 254 14.59 -15.56 27.39
C ILE A 254 15.89 -14.82 27.04
N CYS A 255 16.84 -15.53 26.46
CA CYS A 255 18.18 -15.03 26.13
C CYS A 255 18.41 -14.84 24.63
N GLY A 256 17.34 -14.84 23.81
CA GLY A 256 17.40 -14.48 22.40
C GLY A 256 17.67 -15.64 21.42
N GLY A 257 17.82 -16.88 21.90
CA GLY A 257 17.82 -18.08 21.04
C GLY A 257 16.39 -18.54 20.69
N ARG A 258 16.28 -19.65 19.96
CA ARG A 258 14.98 -20.26 19.58
C ARG A 258 14.96 -21.74 19.89
N LEU A 259 13.85 -22.23 20.45
CA LEU A 259 13.67 -23.65 20.73
C LEU A 259 12.25 -24.14 20.48
N CYS A 260 12.12 -25.45 20.31
CA CYS A 260 10.84 -26.11 20.13
C CYS A 260 10.10 -26.25 21.45
N THR A 261 8.93 -25.62 21.55
CA THR A 261 8.09 -25.69 22.74
C THR A 261 6.65 -26.06 22.42
N PRO A 262 5.98 -26.82 23.29
CA PRO A 262 4.54 -27.05 23.19
C PRO A 262 3.79 -25.73 23.11
N ALA A 263 2.87 -25.62 22.14
CA ALA A 263 2.02 -24.45 21.99
C ALA A 263 1.04 -24.30 23.17
N SER A 264 0.70 -23.06 23.51
CA SER A 264 -0.40 -22.72 24.44
C SER A 264 -1.73 -22.57 23.74
#